data_AF-A0A4Q9L0T2-F1
#
_entry.id   AF-A0A4Q9L0T2-F1
#
_cell.length_a   1.000
_cell.length_b   1.000
_cell.length_c   1.000
_cell.angle_alpha   90.00
_cell.angle_beta   90.00
_cell.angle_gamma   90.00
#
_symmetry.space_group_name_H-M   'P 1'
#
loop_
_entity.id
_entity.type
_entity.pdbx_description
1 polymer ?
#
loop_
_entity_poly.entity_id
_entity_poly.type
_entity_poly.pdbx_seq_one_letter_code
_entity_poly.pdbx_strand_id
1 'polypeptide(L)'
;MEKNGFDSKNPYILKILKDDVGFRENLMKIKSNLVNLNNLLNRKKNNFKKAKIILEKRENKKKINLLNKKLKEFDFKELNSCKETLIKLQNLKNNFISEKNHILGELKQINSNLKIFKTELLTEYPETLKKYLKSYVECKTLDLILNDIEKSIKALDKSIVDFHSVKIAEVNQTLKNLWQDTYKGNDIDFIKLRSESIGTKTYNYKIVMIKNGIELDMRGRCSAGQKVIASILIRLALADSFASHCGIMALDEPTTNLDKENIEALAFTLNQIIKERRNNNFQFVIITHDEEFVKMICKDDGCEYFYRLIRNSKGDSIIERHSVY
;
A
#
# COMPACT_ATOMS: atom_id res chain seq x y z
N MET A 1 9.53 98.21 101.97
CA MET A 1 9.16 99.41 102.76
C MET A 1 10.32 99.74 103.66
N GLU A 2 10.80 100.97 103.50
CA GLU A 2 11.48 101.87 104.46
C GLU A 2 12.56 101.38 105.43
N LYS A 3 13.64 102.17 105.41
CA LYS A 3 14.72 102.30 106.39
C LYS A 3 14.19 102.61 107.78
N ASN A 4 14.97 102.27 108.81
CA ASN A 4 15.37 103.05 110.01
C ASN A 4 16.10 102.05 110.95
N GLY A 5 17.24 102.30 111.57
CA GLY A 5 17.77 103.52 112.19
C GLY A 5 17.88 103.29 113.72
N PHE A 6 18.95 103.78 114.35
CA PHE A 6 19.33 103.80 115.79
C PHE A 6 20.09 102.57 116.32
N ASP A 7 21.37 102.63 116.73
CA ASP A 7 22.19 103.58 117.54
C ASP A 7 22.27 103.18 119.03
N SER A 8 23.35 103.63 119.67
CA SER A 8 24.24 102.91 120.58
C SER A 8 24.03 103.20 122.07
N LYS A 9 24.42 102.21 122.91
CA LYS A 9 25.17 102.31 124.20
C LYS A 9 24.67 101.34 125.28
N ASN A 10 25.46 100.32 125.64
CA ASN A 10 25.53 99.84 127.04
C ASN A 10 26.81 99.00 127.33
N PRO A 11 27.64 99.30 128.37
CA PRO A 11 29.02 98.81 128.49
C PRO A 11 29.25 97.45 129.20
N TYR A 12 28.32 96.48 129.16
CA TYR A 12 28.39 95.27 130.01
C TYR A 12 28.85 93.95 129.37
N ILE A 13 29.04 93.86 128.04
CA ILE A 13 29.31 92.56 127.36
C ILE A 13 30.79 92.38 126.94
N LEU A 14 31.69 93.24 127.41
CA LEU A 14 33.14 93.05 127.26
C LEU A 14 33.73 91.92 128.14
N LYS A 15 32.92 91.26 128.99
CA LYS A 15 33.35 90.19 129.90
C LYS A 15 33.15 88.77 129.36
N ILE A 16 32.42 88.57 128.26
CA ILE A 16 32.15 87.23 127.68
C ILE A 16 33.27 86.80 126.69
N LEU A 17 34.15 87.71 126.28
CA LEU A 17 35.11 87.49 125.19
C LEU A 17 36.40 86.72 125.57
N LYS A 18 36.59 86.27 126.82
CA LYS A 18 37.83 85.59 127.24
C LYS A 18 37.75 84.06 127.38
N ASP A 19 36.56 83.46 127.44
CA ASP A 19 36.42 82.01 127.70
C ASP A 19 36.27 81.12 126.44
N ASP A 20 36.13 81.70 125.24
CA ASP A 20 35.78 80.91 124.03
C ASP A 20 36.98 80.54 123.12
N VAL A 21 38.21 80.96 123.47
CA VAL A 21 39.42 80.63 122.70
C VAL A 21 39.77 79.14 122.81
N GLY A 22 39.50 78.50 123.96
CA GLY A 22 39.69 77.06 124.15
C GLY A 22 38.68 76.20 123.36
N PHE A 23 37.50 76.74 123.06
CA PHE A 23 36.49 76.06 122.27
C PHE A 23 36.91 75.92 120.79
N ARG A 24 37.63 76.92 120.26
CA ARG A 24 38.11 76.94 118.87
C ARG A 24 39.20 75.89 118.57
N GLU A 25 40.12 75.61 119.49
CA GLU A 25 41.17 74.60 119.27
C GLU A 25 40.63 73.16 119.26
N ASN A 26 39.68 72.83 120.14
CA ASN A 26 39.01 71.53 120.12
C ASN A 26 38.15 71.34 118.85
N LEU A 27 37.47 72.40 118.40
CA LEU A 27 36.76 72.41 117.12
C LEU A 27 37.68 72.14 115.93
N MET A 28 38.91 72.68 115.92
CA MET A 28 39.88 72.41 114.85
C MET A 28 40.37 70.95 114.82
N LYS A 29 40.62 70.33 115.99
CA LYS A 29 41.00 68.90 116.05
C LYS A 29 39.86 67.97 115.64
N ILE A 30 38.63 68.27 116.05
CA ILE A 30 37.45 67.48 115.64
C ILE A 30 37.22 67.63 114.13
N LYS A 31 37.43 68.83 113.57
CA LYS A 31 37.31 69.09 112.13
C LYS A 31 38.40 68.36 111.32
N SER A 32 39.65 68.31 111.78
CA SER A 32 40.72 67.58 111.08
C SER A 32 40.49 66.06 111.10
N ASN A 33 40.01 65.52 112.22
CA ASN A 33 39.63 64.11 112.33
C ASN A 33 38.43 63.77 111.44
N LEU A 34 37.41 64.64 111.38
CA LEU A 34 36.27 64.48 110.47
C LEU A 34 36.69 64.47 109.00
N VAL A 35 37.63 65.35 108.60
CA VAL A 35 38.15 65.38 107.22
C VAL A 35 38.90 64.09 106.88
N ASN A 36 39.74 63.58 107.80
CA ASN A 36 40.45 62.32 107.60
C ASN A 36 39.51 61.11 107.53
N LEU A 37 38.50 61.05 108.40
CA LEU A 37 37.50 59.99 108.38
C LEU A 37 36.69 60.01 107.09
N ASN A 38 36.31 61.20 106.61
CA ASN A 38 35.58 61.37 105.36
C ASN A 38 36.42 60.96 104.13
N ASN A 39 37.73 61.25 104.13
CA ASN A 39 38.65 60.81 103.10
C ASN A 39 38.80 59.27 103.06
N LEU A 40 38.87 58.63 104.23
CA LEU A 40 38.93 57.16 104.36
C LEU A 40 37.62 56.49 103.89
N LEU A 41 36.48 57.11 104.23
CA LEU A 41 35.16 56.65 103.83
C LEU A 41 34.97 56.76 102.30
N ASN A 42 35.45 57.86 101.69
CA ASN A 42 35.47 58.02 100.24
C ASN A 42 36.40 57.02 99.54
N ARG A 43 37.58 56.72 100.10
CA ARG A 43 38.45 55.65 99.58
C ARG A 43 37.77 54.28 99.63
N LYS A 44 37.12 53.92 100.75
CA LYS A 44 36.38 52.64 100.85
C LYS A 44 35.18 52.59 99.90
N LYS A 45 34.42 53.68 99.73
CA LYS A 45 33.33 53.77 98.73
C LYS A 45 33.82 53.57 97.30
N ASN A 46 34.96 54.18 96.94
CA ASN A 46 35.54 54.01 95.61
C ASN A 46 36.04 52.57 95.37
N ASN A 47 36.67 51.95 96.36
CA ASN A 47 37.08 50.55 96.26
C ASN A 47 35.89 49.60 96.16
N PHE A 48 34.79 49.87 96.87
CA PHE A 48 33.55 49.10 96.76
C PHE A 48 32.91 49.23 95.37
N LYS A 49 32.84 50.45 94.81
CA LYS A 49 32.40 50.65 93.40
C LYS A 49 33.26 49.88 92.41
N LYS A 50 34.60 49.91 92.57
CA LYS A 50 35.51 49.14 91.70
C LYS A 50 35.28 47.63 91.83
N ALA A 51 35.11 47.11 93.04
CA ALA A 51 34.82 45.69 93.26
C ALA A 51 33.49 45.25 92.65
N LYS A 52 32.44 46.08 92.76
CA LYS A 52 31.13 45.84 92.13
C LYS A 52 31.24 45.78 90.60
N ILE A 53 31.95 46.73 89.99
CA ILE A 53 32.19 46.73 88.54
C ILE A 53 32.99 45.49 88.10
N ILE A 54 33.95 45.02 88.90
CA ILE A 54 34.73 43.82 88.60
C ILE A 54 33.85 42.55 88.66
N LEU A 55 32.92 42.47 89.62
CA LEU A 55 31.96 41.38 89.71
C LEU A 55 31.00 41.36 88.52
N GLU A 56 30.41 42.49 88.17
CA GLU A 56 29.55 42.63 86.98
C GLU A 56 30.31 42.27 85.70
N LYS A 57 31.57 42.71 85.56
CA LYS A 57 32.43 42.30 84.44
C LYS A 57 32.66 40.79 84.41
N ARG A 58 32.85 40.13 85.56
CA ARG A 58 33.01 38.67 85.64
C ARG A 58 31.72 37.94 85.25
N GLU A 59 30.58 38.39 85.71
CA GLU A 59 29.28 37.79 85.34
C GLU A 59 28.96 37.97 83.86
N ASN A 60 29.18 39.17 83.31
CA ASN A 60 29.01 39.41 81.89
C ASN A 60 30.00 38.59 81.06
N LYS A 61 31.24 38.41 81.52
CA LYS A 61 32.22 37.54 80.86
C LYS A 61 31.78 36.07 80.90
N LYS A 62 31.16 35.61 81.99
CA LYS A 62 30.54 34.27 82.06
C LYS A 62 29.36 34.13 81.10
N LYS A 63 28.47 35.12 81.03
CA LYS A 63 27.33 35.14 80.08
C LYS A 63 27.81 35.14 78.63
N ILE A 64 28.81 35.96 78.31
CA ILE A 64 29.46 36.00 76.99
C ILE A 64 30.09 34.66 76.66
N ASN A 65 30.81 34.03 77.60
CA ASN A 65 31.37 32.70 77.38
C ASN A 65 30.29 31.63 77.15
N LEU A 66 29.18 31.68 77.89
CA LEU A 66 28.07 30.75 77.71
C LEU A 66 27.37 30.97 76.35
N LEU A 67 27.13 32.23 75.96
CA LEU A 67 26.60 32.61 74.65
C LEU A 67 27.54 32.19 73.51
N ASN A 68 28.84 32.38 73.67
CA ASN A 68 29.86 31.95 72.70
C ASN A 68 29.93 30.42 72.60
N LYS A 69 29.71 29.70 73.71
CA LYS A 69 29.64 28.23 73.69
C LYS A 69 28.39 27.75 72.94
N LYS A 70 27.23 28.35 73.24
CA LYS A 70 25.98 28.10 72.49
C LYS A 70 26.10 28.47 71.01
N LEU A 71 26.72 29.60 70.67
CA LEU A 71 26.97 30.02 69.28
C LEU A 71 27.92 29.09 68.52
N LYS A 72 28.87 28.44 69.21
CA LYS A 72 29.74 27.41 68.63
C LYS A 72 29.04 26.07 68.46
N GLU A 73 28.03 25.76 69.27
CA GLU A 73 27.18 24.58 69.14
C GLU A 73 26.13 24.73 68.02
N PHE A 74 25.77 25.96 67.65
CA PHE A 74 24.95 26.23 66.46
C PHE A 74 25.79 26.12 65.18
N ASP A 75 25.55 25.08 64.39
CA ASP A 75 26.25 24.88 63.12
C ASP A 75 25.72 25.85 62.04
N PHE A 76 26.27 27.06 62.04
CA PHE A 76 25.96 28.10 61.04
C PHE A 76 26.23 27.64 59.60
N LYS A 77 27.07 26.62 59.39
CA LYS A 77 27.32 26.07 58.05
C LYS A 77 26.13 25.23 57.58
N GLU A 78 25.55 24.39 58.45
CA GLU A 78 24.35 23.61 58.11
C GLU A 78 23.15 24.52 57.86
N LEU A 79 22.93 25.54 58.70
CA LEU A 79 21.81 26.48 58.51
C LEU A 79 21.92 27.28 57.19
N ASN A 80 23.12 27.76 56.86
CA ASN A 80 23.35 28.49 55.61
C ASN A 80 23.27 27.55 54.40
N SER A 81 23.79 26.32 54.52
CA SER A 81 23.63 25.28 53.49
C SER A 81 22.15 24.98 53.25
N CYS A 82 21.36 24.79 54.31
CA CYS A 82 19.92 24.59 54.22
C CYS A 82 19.20 25.76 53.54
N LYS A 83 19.53 27.01 53.89
CA LYS A 83 18.97 28.21 53.24
C LYS A 83 19.33 28.29 51.76
N GLU A 84 20.58 28.01 51.40
CA GLU A 84 21.01 27.96 50.00
C GLU A 84 20.29 26.86 49.22
N THR A 85 20.12 25.67 49.79
CA THR A 85 19.30 24.61 49.16
C THR A 85 17.85 25.02 49.04
N LEU A 86 17.28 25.73 50.02
CA LEU A 86 15.89 26.19 49.96
C LEU A 86 15.69 27.22 48.83
N ILE A 87 16.62 28.16 48.67
CA ILE A 87 16.61 29.13 47.56
C ILE A 87 16.77 28.41 46.22
N LYS A 88 17.69 27.44 46.12
CA LYS A 88 17.86 26.62 44.90
C LYS A 88 16.58 25.85 44.56
N LEU A 89 15.94 25.22 45.54
CA LEU A 89 14.68 24.50 45.37
C LEU A 89 13.51 25.42 45.00
N GLN A 90 13.46 26.64 45.54
CA GLN A 90 12.48 27.66 45.14
C GLN A 90 12.69 28.11 43.70
N ASN A 91 13.94 28.35 43.29
CA ASN A 91 14.25 28.72 41.92
C ASN A 91 13.93 27.59 40.94
N LEU A 92 14.26 26.34 41.28
CA LEU A 92 13.88 25.16 40.49
C LEU A 92 12.36 25.02 40.40
N LYS A 93 11.63 25.21 41.51
CA LYS A 93 10.17 25.21 41.51
C LYS A 93 9.60 26.28 40.59
N ASN A 94 10.14 27.51 40.63
CA ASN A 94 9.69 28.60 39.78
C ASN A 94 9.99 28.34 38.29
N ASN A 95 11.16 27.75 37.98
CA ASN A 95 11.50 27.32 36.63
C ASN A 95 10.54 26.24 36.12
N PHE A 96 10.27 25.20 36.91
CA PHE A 96 9.30 24.17 36.54
C PHE A 96 7.89 24.74 36.35
N ILE A 97 7.49 25.74 37.14
CA ILE A 97 6.21 26.44 36.96
C ILE A 97 6.22 27.22 35.63
N SER A 98 7.32 27.89 35.27
CA SER A 98 7.39 28.63 34.01
C SER A 98 7.36 27.69 32.80
N GLU A 99 8.10 26.58 32.84
CA GLU A 99 8.08 25.54 31.80
C GLU A 99 6.68 24.92 31.67
N LYS A 100 6.04 24.58 32.79
CA LYS A 100 4.66 24.08 32.79
C LYS A 100 3.71 25.07 32.13
N ASN A 101 3.83 26.36 32.45
CA ASN A 101 2.98 27.41 31.88
C ASN A 101 3.26 27.61 30.38
N HIS A 102 4.53 27.49 29.95
CA HIS A 102 4.91 27.54 28.54
C HIS A 102 4.27 26.38 27.76
N ILE A 103 4.46 25.14 28.23
CA ILE A 103 3.86 23.94 27.63
C ILE A 103 2.34 24.03 27.61
N LEU A 104 1.71 24.55 28.67
CA LEU A 104 0.26 24.79 28.71
C LEU A 104 -0.19 25.83 27.68
N GLY A 105 0.61 26.88 27.45
CA GLY A 105 0.37 27.87 26.40
C GLY A 105 0.43 27.24 25.01
N GLU A 106 1.48 26.47 24.73
CA GLU A 106 1.64 25.74 23.47
C GLU A 106 0.50 24.74 23.25
N LEU A 107 0.14 23.96 24.26
CA LEU A 107 -0.99 23.04 24.20
C LEU A 107 -2.31 23.75 23.91
N LYS A 108 -2.54 24.94 24.49
CA LYS A 108 -3.73 25.75 24.19
C LYS A 108 -3.72 26.21 22.74
N GLN A 109 -2.58 26.67 22.24
CA GLN A 109 -2.44 27.17 20.87
C GLN A 109 -2.58 26.06 19.82
N ILE A 110 -1.98 24.89 20.07
CA ILE A 110 -2.16 23.71 19.22
C ILE A 110 -3.63 23.29 19.21
N ASN A 111 -4.30 23.28 20.36
CA ASN A 111 -5.72 22.94 20.43
C ASN A 111 -6.62 23.96 19.73
N SER A 112 -6.32 25.26 19.80
CA SER A 112 -7.08 26.27 19.05
C SER A 112 -6.89 26.09 17.55
N ASN A 113 -5.66 25.85 17.09
CA ASN A 113 -5.37 25.62 15.67
C ASN A 113 -6.05 24.34 15.17
N LEU A 114 -6.03 23.26 15.95
CA LEU A 114 -6.76 22.02 15.64
C LEU A 114 -8.26 22.25 15.50
N LYS A 115 -8.86 23.13 16.31
CA LYS A 115 -10.28 23.49 16.15
C LYS A 115 -10.51 24.23 14.84
N ILE A 116 -9.68 25.21 14.51
CA ILE A 116 -9.78 26.00 13.28
C ILE A 116 -9.64 25.10 12.05
N PHE A 117 -8.62 24.24 12.01
CA PHE A 117 -8.43 23.30 10.90
C PHE A 117 -9.58 22.30 10.78
N LYS A 118 -10.12 21.81 11.90
CA LYS A 118 -11.32 20.94 11.87
C LYS A 118 -12.53 21.68 11.31
N THR A 119 -12.73 22.94 11.68
CA THR A 119 -13.82 23.76 11.14
C THR A 119 -13.64 24.02 9.65
N GLU A 120 -12.45 24.42 9.20
CA GLU A 120 -12.13 24.64 7.79
C GLU A 120 -12.36 23.38 6.95
N LEU A 121 -11.92 22.22 7.44
CA LEU A 121 -12.11 20.93 6.77
C LEU A 121 -13.59 20.56 6.63
N LEU A 122 -14.43 20.97 7.59
CA LEU A 122 -15.89 20.78 7.55
C LEU A 122 -16.61 21.82 6.68
N THR A 123 -16.13 23.07 6.64
CA THR A 123 -16.82 24.17 5.93
C THR A 123 -16.42 24.29 4.47
N GLU A 124 -15.13 24.17 4.14
CA GLU A 124 -14.63 24.37 2.78
C GLU A 124 -14.55 23.07 1.98
N TYR A 125 -14.38 21.94 2.66
CA TYR A 125 -14.19 20.62 2.04
C TYR A 125 -15.21 19.55 2.48
N PRO A 126 -16.50 19.86 2.74
CA PRO A 126 -17.46 18.90 3.29
C PRO A 126 -17.67 17.69 2.38
N GLU A 127 -17.65 17.91 1.06
CA GLU A 127 -17.82 16.85 0.07
C GLU A 127 -16.51 16.29 -0.46
N THR A 128 -15.35 16.82 -0.09
CA THR A 128 -14.06 16.41 -0.68
C THR A 128 -13.76 14.95 -0.37
N LEU A 129 -13.98 14.52 0.88
CA LEU A 129 -13.88 13.13 1.28
C LEU A 129 -14.86 12.24 0.50
N LYS A 130 -16.11 12.70 0.34
CA LYS A 130 -17.15 11.96 -0.39
C LYS A 130 -16.81 11.84 -1.89
N LYS A 131 -16.32 12.90 -2.51
CA LYS A 131 -15.85 12.92 -3.91
C LYS A 131 -14.61 12.04 -4.08
N TYR A 132 -13.63 12.14 -3.18
CA TYR A 132 -12.46 11.28 -3.17
C TYR A 132 -12.85 9.81 -3.07
N LEU A 133 -13.69 9.44 -2.10
CA LEU A 133 -14.16 8.06 -1.92
C LEU A 133 -14.93 7.57 -3.14
N LYS A 134 -15.81 8.40 -3.72
CA LYS A 134 -16.53 8.06 -4.95
C LYS A 134 -15.57 7.81 -6.11
N SER A 135 -14.66 8.73 -6.40
CA SER A 135 -13.68 8.58 -7.47
C SER A 135 -12.70 7.43 -7.22
N TYR A 136 -12.34 7.16 -5.96
CA TYR A 136 -11.51 6.02 -5.59
C TYR A 136 -12.21 4.70 -5.85
N VAL A 137 -13.49 4.58 -5.46
CA VAL A 137 -14.31 3.39 -5.76
C VAL A 137 -14.49 3.22 -7.26
N GLU A 138 -14.75 4.30 -8.00
CA GLU A 138 -14.87 4.26 -9.46
C GLU A 138 -13.56 3.78 -10.11
N CYS A 139 -12.41 4.35 -9.75
CA CYS A 139 -11.10 3.90 -10.25
C CYS A 139 -10.85 2.43 -9.92
N LYS A 140 -11.11 2.04 -8.66
CA LYS A 140 -10.86 0.65 -8.25
C LYS A 140 -11.78 -0.34 -8.96
N THR A 141 -13.02 0.06 -9.24
CA THR A 141 -13.97 -0.74 -10.01
C THR A 141 -13.53 -0.85 -11.47
N LEU A 142 -13.07 0.24 -12.08
CA LEU A 142 -12.52 0.24 -13.44
C LEU A 142 -11.29 -0.67 -13.55
N ASP A 143 -10.37 -0.64 -12.57
CA ASP A 143 -9.22 -1.54 -12.55
C ASP A 143 -9.64 -3.02 -12.53
N LEU A 144 -10.67 -3.36 -11.74
CA LEU A 144 -11.19 -4.74 -11.71
C LEU A 144 -11.81 -5.13 -13.06
N ILE A 145 -12.59 -4.24 -13.67
CA ILE A 145 -13.19 -4.45 -14.99
C ILE A 145 -12.11 -4.65 -16.05
N LEU A 146 -11.06 -3.82 -16.07
CA LEU A 146 -9.95 -3.95 -17.01
C LEU A 146 -9.26 -5.31 -16.89
N ASN A 147 -9.01 -5.76 -15.65
CA ASN A 147 -8.43 -7.09 -15.40
C ASN A 147 -9.35 -8.22 -15.91
N ASP A 148 -10.66 -8.11 -15.75
CA ASP A 148 -11.59 -9.14 -16.21
C ASP A 148 -11.76 -9.15 -17.74
N ILE A 149 -11.73 -7.98 -18.38
CA ILE A 149 -11.67 -7.87 -19.84
C ILE A 149 -10.38 -8.51 -20.36
N GLU A 150 -9.22 -8.25 -19.73
CA GLU A 150 -7.95 -8.84 -20.14
C GLU A 150 -7.96 -10.37 -20.02
N LYS A 151 -8.53 -10.91 -18.93
CA LYS A 151 -8.73 -12.37 -18.77
C LYS A 151 -9.65 -12.92 -19.87
N SER A 152 -10.73 -12.21 -20.20
CA SER A 152 -11.69 -12.62 -21.22
C SER A 152 -11.04 -12.67 -22.61
N ILE A 153 -10.22 -11.68 -22.94
CA ILE A 153 -9.45 -11.64 -24.19
C ILE A 153 -8.49 -12.83 -24.25
N LYS A 154 -7.73 -13.09 -23.18
CA LYS A 154 -6.80 -14.24 -23.11
C LYS A 154 -7.53 -15.58 -23.24
N ALA A 155 -8.68 -15.72 -22.58
CA ALA A 155 -9.48 -16.93 -22.66
C ALA A 155 -10.04 -17.17 -24.07
N LEU A 156 -10.51 -16.11 -24.73
CA LEU A 156 -10.98 -16.16 -26.11
C LEU A 156 -9.85 -16.53 -27.07
N ASP A 157 -8.69 -15.88 -26.95
CA ASP A 157 -7.52 -16.14 -27.80
C ASP A 157 -7.05 -17.59 -27.67
N LYS A 158 -6.99 -18.10 -26.45
CA LYS A 158 -6.70 -19.51 -26.20
C LYS A 158 -7.73 -20.43 -26.85
N SER A 159 -9.02 -20.13 -26.67
CA SER A 159 -10.12 -20.93 -27.24
C SER A 159 -10.08 -20.98 -28.77
N ILE A 160 -9.68 -19.89 -29.43
CA ILE A 160 -9.52 -19.83 -30.89
C ILE A 160 -8.36 -20.74 -31.35
N VAL A 161 -7.22 -20.69 -30.66
CA VAL A 161 -6.05 -21.53 -30.98
C VAL A 161 -6.37 -23.00 -30.73
N ASP A 162 -6.99 -23.32 -29.60
CA ASP A 162 -7.39 -24.68 -29.25
C ASP A 162 -8.38 -25.23 -30.28
N PHE A 163 -9.43 -24.47 -30.62
CA PHE A 163 -10.41 -24.84 -31.64
C PHE A 163 -9.77 -25.09 -33.01
N HIS A 164 -8.86 -24.21 -33.43
CA HIS A 164 -8.13 -24.38 -34.69
C HIS A 164 -7.30 -25.67 -34.69
N SER A 165 -6.54 -25.93 -33.63
CA SER A 165 -5.71 -27.14 -33.53
C SER A 165 -6.54 -28.43 -33.57
N VAL A 166 -7.67 -28.45 -32.87
CA VAL A 166 -8.60 -29.58 -32.85
C VAL A 166 -9.22 -29.79 -34.23
N LYS A 167 -9.66 -28.73 -34.90
CA LYS A 167 -10.26 -28.84 -36.24
C LYS A 167 -9.26 -29.30 -37.30
N ILE A 168 -8.03 -28.82 -37.26
CA ILE A 168 -6.98 -29.29 -38.17
C ILE A 168 -6.65 -30.77 -37.92
N ALA A 169 -6.68 -31.22 -36.66
CA ALA A 169 -6.49 -32.64 -36.35
C ALA A 169 -7.64 -33.50 -36.88
N GLU A 170 -8.88 -33.06 -36.71
CA GLU A 170 -10.09 -33.72 -37.24
C GLU A 170 -10.07 -33.82 -38.78
N VAL A 171 -9.81 -32.70 -39.48
CA VAL A 171 -9.65 -32.69 -40.94
C VAL A 171 -8.57 -33.67 -41.39
N ASN A 172 -7.42 -33.69 -40.70
CA ASN A 172 -6.33 -34.59 -41.05
C ASN A 172 -6.65 -36.06 -40.83
N GLN A 173 -7.46 -36.38 -39.82
CA GLN A 173 -7.90 -37.74 -39.55
C GLN A 173 -8.84 -38.21 -40.67
N THR A 174 -9.85 -37.42 -41.03
CA THR A 174 -10.77 -37.75 -42.13
C THR A 174 -10.02 -37.82 -43.46
N LEU A 175 -9.14 -36.85 -43.73
CA LEU A 175 -8.35 -36.81 -44.97
C LEU A 175 -7.43 -38.03 -45.13
N LYS A 176 -6.81 -38.48 -44.03
CA LYS A 176 -5.98 -39.68 -44.03
C LYS A 176 -6.79 -40.92 -44.41
N ASN A 177 -7.95 -41.12 -43.78
CA ASN A 177 -8.82 -42.26 -44.08
C ASN A 177 -9.27 -42.24 -45.55
N LEU A 178 -9.83 -41.10 -45.99
CA LEU A 178 -10.29 -40.91 -47.36
C LEU A 178 -9.19 -41.17 -48.41
N TRP A 179 -7.95 -40.74 -48.12
CA TRP A 179 -6.83 -40.96 -49.02
C TRP A 179 -6.49 -42.44 -49.14
N GLN A 180 -6.40 -43.16 -48.03
CA GLN A 180 -6.06 -44.58 -48.01
C GLN A 180 -7.13 -45.44 -48.70
N ASP A 181 -8.40 -45.05 -48.61
CA ASP A 181 -9.49 -45.75 -49.27
C ASP A 181 -9.49 -45.52 -50.79
N THR A 182 -9.18 -44.29 -51.21
CA THR A 182 -9.36 -43.84 -52.60
C THR A 182 -8.11 -43.97 -53.46
N TYR A 183 -6.93 -43.62 -52.95
CA TYR A 183 -5.71 -43.60 -53.74
C TYR A 183 -5.06 -44.99 -53.77
N LYS A 184 -4.90 -45.57 -54.97
CA LYS A 184 -4.31 -46.91 -55.13
C LYS A 184 -2.81 -46.88 -55.47
N GLY A 185 -2.20 -45.70 -55.58
CA GLY A 185 -0.78 -45.56 -55.84
C GLY A 185 0.11 -45.93 -54.65
N ASN A 186 1.27 -46.53 -54.93
CA ASN A 186 2.25 -46.94 -53.91
C ASN A 186 3.26 -45.85 -53.54
N ASP A 187 3.17 -44.67 -54.12
CA ASP A 187 4.12 -43.56 -53.98
C ASP A 187 3.79 -42.60 -52.83
N ILE A 188 2.53 -42.55 -52.37
CA ILE A 188 2.08 -41.68 -51.26
C ILE A 188 1.23 -42.49 -50.28
N ASP A 189 1.64 -42.55 -49.01
CA ASP A 189 0.90 -43.30 -47.99
C ASP A 189 -0.37 -42.54 -47.54
N PHE A 190 -0.23 -41.25 -47.26
CA PHE A 190 -1.36 -40.34 -46.97
C PHE A 190 -0.92 -38.88 -47.10
N ILE A 191 -1.91 -37.99 -47.20
CA ILE A 191 -1.72 -36.55 -47.24
C ILE A 191 -2.21 -35.89 -45.96
N LYS A 192 -1.65 -34.72 -45.64
CA LYS A 192 -1.95 -33.97 -44.42
C LYS A 192 -1.97 -32.46 -44.71
N LEU A 193 -2.94 -31.76 -44.12
CA LEU A 193 -2.95 -30.31 -43.99
C LEU A 193 -2.06 -29.88 -42.81
N ARG A 194 -1.03 -29.10 -43.10
CA ARG A 194 -0.17 -28.47 -42.12
C ARG A 194 -0.52 -27.00 -41.99
N SER A 195 -0.67 -26.56 -40.75
CA SER A 195 -0.79 -25.16 -40.37
C SER A 195 0.48 -24.70 -39.65
N GLU A 196 1.08 -23.60 -40.10
CA GLU A 196 2.23 -22.96 -39.47
C GLU A 196 1.83 -21.55 -39.03
N SER A 197 2.04 -21.23 -37.75
CA SER A 197 1.76 -19.89 -37.23
C SER A 197 2.95 -18.96 -37.52
N ILE A 198 2.67 -17.81 -38.15
CA ILE A 198 3.68 -16.79 -38.47
C ILE A 198 3.63 -15.61 -37.47
N GLY A 199 2.61 -15.59 -36.62
CA GLY A 199 2.37 -14.52 -35.65
C GLY A 199 1.03 -14.70 -34.95
N THR A 200 0.54 -13.64 -34.30
CA THR A 200 -0.76 -13.67 -33.61
C THR A 200 -1.89 -13.90 -34.62
N LYS A 201 -2.47 -15.10 -34.61
CA LYS A 201 -3.65 -15.49 -35.41
C LYS A 201 -3.45 -15.51 -36.93
N THR A 202 -2.22 -15.44 -37.42
CA THR A 202 -1.89 -15.60 -38.84
C THR A 202 -1.31 -16.99 -39.10
N TYR A 203 -1.91 -17.70 -40.05
CA TYR A 203 -1.56 -19.07 -40.38
C TYR A 203 -1.23 -19.23 -41.85
N ASN A 204 -0.10 -19.88 -42.13
CA ASN A 204 0.20 -20.45 -43.44
C ASN A 204 -0.27 -21.89 -43.48
N TYR A 205 -0.89 -22.26 -44.60
CA TYR A 205 -1.35 -23.61 -44.85
C TYR A 205 -0.57 -24.23 -46.00
N LYS A 206 -0.17 -25.49 -45.81
CA LYS A 206 0.45 -26.30 -46.86
C LYS A 206 -0.10 -27.72 -46.81
N ILE A 207 -0.24 -28.33 -47.98
CA ILE A 207 -0.57 -29.75 -48.07
C ILE A 207 0.73 -30.52 -48.23
N VAL A 208 0.95 -31.47 -47.35
CA VAL A 208 2.11 -32.35 -47.38
C VAL A 208 1.66 -33.78 -47.68
N MET A 209 2.50 -34.51 -48.40
CA MET A 209 2.40 -35.94 -48.59
C MET A 209 3.41 -36.63 -47.67
N ILE A 210 3.03 -37.79 -47.14
CA ILE A 210 3.90 -38.61 -46.30
C ILE A 210 4.16 -39.92 -47.03
N LYS A 211 5.43 -40.29 -47.13
CA LYS A 211 5.88 -41.58 -47.65
C LYS A 211 6.98 -42.15 -46.77
N ASN A 212 6.80 -43.36 -46.25
CA ASN A 212 7.76 -44.04 -45.38
C ASN A 212 8.23 -43.16 -44.20
N GLY A 213 7.31 -42.36 -43.64
CA GLY A 213 7.60 -41.43 -42.54
C GLY A 213 8.27 -40.11 -42.95
N ILE A 214 8.61 -39.91 -44.23
CA ILE A 214 9.17 -38.66 -44.75
C ILE A 214 8.02 -37.74 -45.20
N GLU A 215 8.05 -36.51 -44.73
CA GLU A 215 7.07 -35.47 -45.08
C GLU A 215 7.61 -34.57 -46.21
N LEU A 216 6.84 -34.42 -47.28
CA LEU A 216 7.19 -33.61 -48.46
C LEU A 216 6.03 -32.69 -48.83
N ASP A 217 6.34 -31.46 -49.25
CA ASP A 217 5.33 -30.54 -49.76
C ASP A 217 4.82 -31.00 -51.14
N MET A 218 3.51 -31.13 -51.28
CA MET A 218 2.86 -31.53 -52.54
C MET A 218 2.97 -30.44 -53.61
N ARG A 219 3.08 -29.16 -53.23
CA ARG A 219 3.10 -28.06 -54.19
C ARG A 219 4.28 -28.21 -55.15
N GLY A 220 3.96 -28.31 -56.44
CA GLY A 220 4.96 -28.47 -57.51
C GLY A 220 5.58 -29.88 -57.60
N ARG A 221 5.10 -30.85 -56.81
CA ARG A 221 5.66 -32.22 -56.75
C ARG A 221 4.64 -33.33 -57.02
N CYS A 222 3.38 -32.99 -57.21
CA CYS A 222 2.30 -33.94 -57.49
C CYS A 222 1.87 -33.94 -58.97
N SER A 223 1.43 -35.12 -59.43
CA SER A 223 0.86 -35.31 -60.76
C SER A 223 -0.51 -34.63 -60.91
N ALA A 224 -1.00 -34.51 -62.15
CA ALA A 224 -2.33 -33.94 -62.40
C ALA A 224 -3.43 -34.74 -61.69
N GLY A 225 -3.43 -36.07 -61.80
CA GLY A 225 -4.42 -36.92 -61.14
C GLY A 225 -4.35 -36.85 -59.60
N GLN A 226 -3.15 -36.83 -59.02
CA GLN A 226 -2.97 -36.65 -57.57
C GLN A 226 -3.55 -35.32 -57.08
N LYS A 227 -3.40 -34.24 -57.85
CA LYS A 227 -4.00 -32.93 -57.51
C LYS A 227 -5.52 -33.00 -57.51
N VAL A 228 -6.12 -33.68 -58.49
CA VAL A 228 -7.58 -33.82 -58.60
C VAL A 228 -8.13 -34.61 -57.42
N ILE A 229 -7.58 -35.79 -57.13
CA ILE A 229 -7.99 -36.62 -55.98
C ILE A 229 -7.82 -35.84 -54.68
N ALA A 230 -6.63 -35.28 -54.43
CA ALA A 230 -6.36 -34.52 -53.21
C ALA A 230 -7.35 -33.37 -53.02
N SER A 231 -7.68 -32.63 -54.09
CA SER A 231 -8.60 -31.50 -54.02
C SER A 231 -10.05 -31.93 -53.74
N ILE A 232 -10.49 -33.09 -54.25
CA ILE A 232 -11.80 -33.66 -53.93
C ILE A 232 -11.84 -34.10 -52.47
N LEU A 233 -10.84 -34.87 -52.03
CA LEU A 233 -10.79 -35.42 -50.67
C LEU A 233 -10.63 -34.32 -49.60
N ILE A 234 -9.86 -33.26 -49.87
CA ILE A 234 -9.76 -32.10 -48.98
C ILE A 234 -11.12 -31.42 -48.84
N ARG A 235 -11.87 -31.24 -49.93
CA ARG A 235 -13.22 -30.65 -49.86
C ARG A 235 -14.17 -31.52 -49.03
N LEU A 236 -14.11 -32.84 -49.21
CA LEU A 236 -14.89 -33.79 -48.42
C LEU A 236 -14.55 -33.72 -46.93
N ALA A 237 -13.26 -33.75 -46.59
CA ALA A 237 -12.79 -33.69 -45.20
C ALA A 237 -13.12 -32.35 -44.53
N LEU A 238 -13.04 -31.24 -45.26
CA LEU A 238 -13.45 -29.92 -44.76
C LEU A 238 -14.96 -29.86 -44.54
N ALA A 239 -15.75 -30.34 -45.49
CA ALA A 239 -17.21 -30.38 -45.34
C ALA A 239 -17.61 -31.23 -44.13
N ASP A 240 -16.97 -32.37 -43.93
CA ASP A 240 -17.23 -33.25 -42.79
C ASP A 240 -16.85 -32.62 -41.45
N SER A 241 -15.65 -32.05 -41.34
CA SER A 241 -15.16 -31.49 -40.07
C SER A 241 -15.79 -30.14 -39.70
N PHE A 242 -16.16 -29.30 -40.68
CA PHE A 242 -16.67 -27.95 -40.41
C PHE A 242 -18.18 -27.82 -40.54
N ALA A 243 -18.83 -28.61 -41.37
CA ALA A 243 -20.27 -28.52 -41.56
C ALA A 243 -20.95 -29.73 -40.92
N SER A 244 -21.46 -29.53 -39.70
CA SER A 244 -22.18 -30.55 -38.93
C SER A 244 -23.34 -31.19 -39.71
N HIS A 245 -23.86 -30.48 -40.72
CA HIS A 245 -24.92 -30.92 -41.64
C HIS A 245 -24.72 -30.30 -43.02
N CYS A 246 -23.60 -30.59 -43.70
CA CYS A 246 -23.49 -30.26 -45.12
C CYS A 246 -24.58 -31.04 -45.87
N GLY A 247 -25.68 -30.37 -46.26
CA GLY A 247 -26.83 -31.01 -46.89
C GLY A 247 -26.69 -31.23 -48.39
N ILE A 248 -25.72 -30.58 -49.04
CA ILE A 248 -25.48 -30.73 -50.48
C ILE A 248 -24.00 -30.64 -50.81
N MET A 249 -23.53 -31.52 -51.70
CA MET A 249 -22.20 -31.44 -52.28
C MET A 249 -22.25 -31.68 -53.79
N ALA A 250 -21.53 -30.85 -54.54
CA ALA A 250 -21.45 -30.94 -55.99
C ALA A 250 -20.01 -31.19 -56.44
N LEU A 251 -19.81 -32.18 -57.31
CA LEU A 251 -18.55 -32.48 -57.97
C LEU A 251 -18.71 -32.33 -59.48
N ASP A 252 -17.94 -31.41 -60.05
CA ASP A 252 -17.87 -31.21 -61.50
C ASP A 252 -16.61 -31.87 -62.06
N GLU A 253 -16.83 -32.81 -62.98
CA GLU A 253 -15.86 -33.68 -63.64
C GLU A 253 -14.79 -34.30 -62.71
N PRO A 254 -15.20 -35.11 -61.71
CA PRO A 254 -14.29 -35.63 -60.70
C PRO A 254 -13.27 -36.64 -61.23
N THR A 255 -13.45 -37.18 -62.44
CA THR A 255 -12.58 -38.16 -63.09
C THR A 255 -11.46 -37.53 -63.94
N THR A 256 -11.41 -36.20 -64.01
CA THR A 256 -10.41 -35.44 -64.78
C THR A 256 -8.98 -35.92 -64.47
N ASN A 257 -8.23 -36.32 -65.49
CA ASN A 257 -6.82 -36.75 -65.38
C ASN A 257 -6.58 -37.96 -64.44
N LEU A 258 -7.61 -38.77 -64.15
CA LEU A 258 -7.47 -40.01 -63.39
C LEU A 258 -7.33 -41.22 -64.31
N ASP A 259 -6.59 -42.22 -63.85
CA ASP A 259 -6.57 -43.54 -64.49
C ASP A 259 -7.75 -44.39 -64.01
N LYS A 260 -8.00 -45.50 -64.70
CA LYS A 260 -9.16 -46.37 -64.44
C LYS A 260 -9.20 -46.89 -62.99
N GLU A 261 -8.06 -47.28 -62.43
CA GLU A 261 -7.98 -47.79 -61.05
C GLU A 261 -8.38 -46.73 -60.02
N ASN A 262 -7.91 -45.49 -60.17
CA ASN A 262 -8.29 -44.42 -59.26
C ASN A 262 -9.74 -43.94 -59.49
N ILE A 263 -10.26 -44.02 -60.71
CA ILE A 263 -11.68 -43.76 -61.00
C ILE A 263 -12.57 -44.78 -60.28
N GLU A 264 -12.26 -46.07 -60.38
CA GLU A 264 -12.99 -47.15 -59.70
C GLU A 264 -12.95 -46.99 -58.18
N ALA A 265 -11.77 -46.70 -57.62
CA ALA A 265 -11.61 -46.48 -56.20
C ALA A 265 -12.37 -45.23 -55.70
N LEU A 266 -12.35 -44.14 -56.47
CA LEU A 266 -13.13 -42.94 -56.17
C LEU A 266 -14.63 -43.22 -56.18
N ALA A 267 -15.13 -43.96 -57.18
CA ALA A 267 -16.53 -44.34 -57.25
C ALA A 267 -16.95 -45.17 -56.02
N PHE A 268 -16.10 -46.13 -55.61
CA PHE A 268 -16.33 -46.93 -54.42
C PHE A 268 -16.40 -46.06 -53.14
N THR A 269 -15.43 -45.18 -52.92
CA THR A 269 -15.42 -44.29 -51.74
C THR A 269 -16.64 -43.37 -51.72
N LEU A 270 -17.02 -42.78 -52.86
CA LEU A 270 -18.20 -41.92 -52.95
C LEU A 270 -19.49 -42.69 -52.63
N ASN A 271 -19.64 -43.92 -53.13
CA ASN A 271 -20.79 -44.76 -52.80
C ASN A 271 -20.87 -45.10 -51.31
N GLN A 272 -19.74 -45.32 -50.64
CA GLN A 272 -19.74 -45.50 -49.17
C GLN A 272 -20.23 -44.26 -48.46
N ILE A 273 -19.72 -43.08 -48.82
CA ILE A 273 -20.14 -41.80 -48.25
C ILE A 273 -21.65 -41.56 -48.46
N ILE A 274 -22.16 -41.83 -49.66
CA ILE A 274 -23.59 -41.70 -49.99
C ILE A 274 -24.42 -42.65 -49.12
N LYS A 275 -23.99 -43.91 -48.95
CA LYS A 275 -24.68 -44.91 -48.13
C LYS A 275 -24.71 -44.51 -46.65
N GLU A 276 -23.59 -44.07 -46.09
CA GLU A 276 -23.49 -43.63 -44.70
C GLU A 276 -24.38 -42.40 -44.42
N ARG A 277 -24.47 -41.48 -45.38
CA ARG A 277 -25.21 -40.21 -45.23
C ARG A 277 -26.65 -40.26 -45.71
N ARG A 278 -27.14 -41.43 -46.16
CA ARG A 278 -28.50 -41.59 -46.70
C ARG A 278 -29.59 -41.20 -45.69
N ASN A 279 -29.31 -41.37 -44.40
CA ASN A 279 -30.25 -41.03 -43.31
C ASN A 279 -30.19 -39.56 -42.86
N ASN A 280 -29.23 -38.76 -43.37
CA ASN A 280 -28.93 -37.41 -42.88
C ASN A 280 -29.38 -36.27 -43.83
N ASN A 281 -30.34 -36.52 -44.73
CA ASN A 281 -30.81 -35.56 -45.74
C ASN A 281 -29.67 -34.96 -46.59
N PHE A 282 -28.74 -35.81 -47.04
CA PHE A 282 -27.60 -35.40 -47.84
C PHE A 282 -27.86 -35.59 -49.34
N GLN A 283 -27.60 -34.57 -50.14
CA GLN A 283 -27.69 -34.59 -51.59
C GLN A 283 -26.31 -34.54 -52.22
N PHE A 284 -26.01 -35.49 -53.09
CA PHE A 284 -24.75 -35.53 -53.85
C PHE A 284 -25.05 -35.30 -55.33
N VAL A 285 -24.44 -34.28 -55.93
CA VAL A 285 -24.58 -33.93 -57.35
C VAL A 285 -23.27 -34.18 -58.06
N ILE A 286 -23.26 -35.05 -59.06
CA ILE A 286 -22.09 -35.34 -59.87
C ILE A 286 -22.38 -34.90 -61.30
N ILE A 287 -21.48 -34.11 -61.87
CA ILE A 287 -21.46 -33.74 -63.28
C ILE A 287 -20.25 -34.44 -63.89
N THR A 288 -20.47 -35.22 -64.93
CA THR A 288 -19.38 -35.90 -65.64
C THR A 288 -19.78 -36.25 -67.06
N HIS A 289 -18.79 -36.38 -67.95
CA HIS A 289 -18.94 -37.01 -69.27
C HIS A 289 -18.50 -38.48 -69.28
N ASP A 290 -18.00 -39.03 -68.17
CA ASP A 290 -17.57 -40.41 -68.03
C ASP A 290 -18.76 -41.35 -67.76
N GLU A 291 -19.25 -42.01 -68.80
CA GLU A 291 -20.36 -42.96 -68.69
C GLU A 291 -20.03 -44.20 -67.86
N GLU A 292 -18.76 -44.63 -67.81
CA GLU A 292 -18.36 -45.78 -66.99
C GLU A 292 -18.45 -45.40 -65.51
N PHE A 293 -17.99 -44.20 -65.15
CA PHE A 293 -18.11 -43.65 -63.80
C PHE A 293 -19.57 -43.49 -63.34
N VAL A 294 -20.45 -42.99 -64.21
CA VAL A 294 -21.90 -42.91 -63.90
C VAL A 294 -22.44 -44.31 -63.59
N LYS A 295 -22.11 -45.32 -64.39
CA LYS A 295 -22.53 -46.70 -64.13
C LYS A 295 -21.99 -47.22 -62.79
N MET A 296 -20.76 -46.88 -62.42
CA MET A 296 -20.18 -47.30 -61.14
C MET A 296 -20.89 -46.65 -59.93
N ILE A 297 -21.20 -45.36 -60.00
CA ILE A 297 -21.93 -44.65 -58.94
C ILE A 297 -23.37 -45.14 -58.82
N CYS A 298 -24.03 -45.43 -59.94
CA CYS A 298 -25.42 -45.87 -59.93
C CYS A 298 -25.61 -47.35 -59.54
N LYS A 299 -24.52 -48.14 -59.37
CA LYS A 299 -24.59 -49.50 -58.82
C LYS A 299 -25.06 -49.49 -57.36
N ASP A 300 -25.63 -50.61 -56.90
CA ASP A 300 -26.04 -50.86 -55.51
C ASP A 300 -27.02 -49.83 -54.92
N ASP A 301 -28.16 -49.60 -55.61
CA ASP A 301 -29.25 -48.71 -55.17
C ASP A 301 -28.87 -47.22 -55.01
N GLY A 302 -27.81 -46.77 -55.69
CA GLY A 302 -27.31 -45.40 -55.61
C GLY A 302 -28.15 -44.36 -56.35
N CYS A 303 -28.76 -44.72 -57.49
CA CYS A 303 -29.50 -43.78 -58.34
C CYS A 303 -30.50 -44.50 -59.26
N GLU A 304 -31.74 -43.99 -59.35
CA GLU A 304 -32.79 -44.52 -60.25
C GLU A 304 -32.74 -43.89 -61.66
N TYR A 305 -32.36 -42.61 -61.74
CA TYR A 305 -32.37 -41.81 -62.96
C TYR A 305 -31.21 -40.83 -63.00
N PHE A 306 -30.61 -40.62 -64.17
CA PHE A 306 -29.64 -39.55 -64.40
C PHE A 306 -30.16 -38.57 -65.45
N TYR A 307 -29.60 -37.36 -65.44
CA TYR A 307 -29.94 -36.30 -66.39
C TYR A 307 -28.81 -36.15 -67.41
N ARG A 308 -29.15 -36.25 -68.70
CA ARG A 308 -28.22 -36.03 -69.81
C ARG A 308 -28.45 -34.63 -70.37
N LEU A 309 -27.37 -33.87 -70.48
CA LEU A 309 -27.38 -32.55 -71.13
C LEU A 309 -26.98 -32.71 -72.60
N ILE A 310 -27.87 -32.37 -73.51
CA ILE A 310 -27.64 -32.43 -74.97
C ILE A 310 -27.88 -31.06 -75.60
N ARG A 311 -27.29 -30.81 -76.77
CA ARG A 311 -27.61 -29.63 -77.59
C ARG A 311 -28.56 -30.04 -78.71
N ASN A 312 -29.64 -29.28 -78.87
CA ASN A 312 -30.58 -29.49 -79.97
C ASN A 312 -30.01 -28.98 -81.31
N SER A 313 -30.73 -29.21 -82.40
CA SER A 313 -30.36 -28.74 -83.74
C SER A 313 -30.28 -27.21 -83.89
N LYS A 314 -30.85 -26.45 -82.95
CA LYS A 314 -30.78 -24.99 -82.87
C LYS A 314 -29.62 -24.47 -81.99
N GLY A 315 -28.91 -25.38 -81.29
CA GLY A 315 -27.84 -25.04 -80.37
C GLY A 315 -28.28 -24.78 -78.92
N ASP A 316 -29.57 -24.90 -78.60
CA ASP A 316 -30.06 -24.76 -77.22
C ASP A 316 -29.76 -26.01 -76.39
N SER A 317 -29.46 -25.82 -75.10
CA SER A 317 -29.28 -26.90 -74.14
C SER A 317 -30.62 -27.51 -73.73
N ILE A 318 -30.75 -28.83 -73.88
CA ILE A 318 -31.90 -29.63 -73.45
C ILE A 318 -31.43 -30.62 -72.37
N ILE A 319 -32.30 -30.85 -71.38
CA ILE A 319 -32.10 -31.82 -70.31
C ILE A 319 -33.03 -33.00 -70.53
N GLU A 320 -32.48 -34.19 -70.71
CA GLU A 320 -33.24 -35.43 -70.85
C GLU A 320 -33.02 -36.34 -69.64
N ARG A 321 -34.09 -36.91 -69.10
CA ARG A 321 -34.02 -37.86 -67.98
C ARG A 321 -33.95 -39.29 -68.52
N HIS A 322 -32.92 -40.03 -68.13
CA HIS A 322 -32.74 -41.43 -68.48
C HIS A 322 -32.85 -42.30 -67.23
N SER A 323 -33.46 -43.48 -67.35
CA SER A 323 -33.40 -44.50 -66.31
C SER A 323 -32.06 -45.23 -66.38
N VAL A 324 -31.55 -45.61 -65.21
CA VAL A 324 -30.31 -46.40 -65.08
C VAL A 324 -30.53 -47.85 -65.54
N TYR A 325 -31.77 -48.34 -65.47
CA TYR A 325 -32.19 -49.72 -65.79
C TYR A 325 -32.83 -49.86 -67.17
#